data_AF-A0A359BH18-F1
#
_entry.id   AF-A0A359BH18-F1
#
_cell.length_a   1.000
_cell.length_b   1.000
_cell.length_c   1.000
_cell.angle_alpha   90.00
_cell.angle_beta   90.00
_cell.angle_gamma   90.00
#
_symmetry.space_group_name_H-M   'P 1'
#
loop_
_entity.id
_entity.type
_entity.pdbx_description
1 polymer ?
#
loop_
_entity_poly.entity_id
_entity_poly.type
_entity_poly.pdbx_seq_one_letter_code
_entity_poly.pdbx_strand_id
1 'polypeptide(L)' 'ARGGSDPNLLQMALAVEEAGADGITVHLREDRRHVRDDDVWLMRDHLRTPMNLEMAATDEMVQIAL' A
#
# COMPACT_ATOMS: atom_id res chain seq x y z
N ALA A 1 -3.61 -11.70 9.56
CA ALA A 1 -4.91 -12.37 9.79
C ALA A 1 -5.27 -12.55 11.28
N ARG A 2 -4.78 -11.68 12.18
CA ARG A 2 -5.16 -11.68 13.61
C ARG A 2 -5.58 -10.30 14.13
N GLY A 3 -5.93 -9.38 13.23
CA GLY A 3 -6.41 -8.03 13.55
C GLY A 3 -5.40 -7.07 14.21
N GLY A 4 -4.19 -7.56 14.55
CA GLY A 4 -3.11 -6.73 15.07
C GLY A 4 -2.37 -5.94 13.98
N SER A 5 -1.50 -5.04 14.43
CA SER A 5 -0.60 -4.22 13.61
C SER A 5 0.62 -4.98 13.08
N ASP A 6 0.78 -6.25 13.46
CA ASP A 6 1.89 -7.11 13.07
C ASP A 6 1.47 -8.20 12.07
N PRO A 7 2.26 -8.41 11.00
CA PRO A 7 3.41 -7.58 10.60
C PRO A 7 2.99 -6.19 10.10
N ASN A 8 3.82 -5.17 10.34
CA ASN A 8 3.57 -3.80 9.90
C ASN A 8 3.91 -3.61 8.40
N LEU A 9 2.92 -3.24 7.60
CA LEU A 9 3.06 -3.16 6.14
C LEU A 9 4.10 -2.11 5.69
N LEU A 10 4.11 -0.92 6.31
CA LEU A 10 5.08 0.12 5.96
C LEU A 10 6.51 -0.33 6.25
N GLN A 11 6.77 -0.91 7.43
CA GLN A 11 8.09 -1.41 7.77
C GLN A 11 8.58 -2.47 6.79
N MET A 12 7.70 -3.37 6.36
CA MET A 12 8.02 -4.36 5.34
C MET A 12 8.34 -3.71 4.00
N ALA A 13 7.56 -2.73 3.56
CA ALA A 13 7.77 -2.04 2.30
C ALA A 13 9.11 -1.28 2.27
N LEU A 14 9.44 -0.58 3.36
CA LEU A 14 10.73 0.12 3.50
C LEU A 14 11.91 -0.85 3.49
N ALA A 15 11.80 -2.00 4.17
CA ALA A 15 12.84 -3.02 4.16
C ALA A 15 13.05 -3.62 2.74
N VAL A 16 11.98 -3.82 1.98
CA VAL A 16 12.06 -4.29 0.58
C VAL A 16 12.70 -3.22 -0.32
N GLU A 17 12.37 -1.95 -0.13
CA GLU A 17 13.01 -0.85 -0.84
C GLU A 17 14.51 -0.74 -0.51
N GLU A 18 14.89 -0.83 0.77
CA GLU A 18 16.29 -0.85 1.20
C GLU A 18 17.08 -2.04 0.65
N ALA A 19 16.40 -3.16 0.41
CA ALA A 19 16.99 -4.34 -0.24
C ALA A 19 17.19 -4.17 -1.75
N GLY A 20 16.81 -3.02 -2.33
CA GLY A 20 17.07 -2.67 -3.74
C GLY A 20 15.88 -2.88 -4.67
N ALA A 21 14.64 -2.93 -4.17
CA ALA A 21 13.48 -2.92 -5.03
C ALA A 21 13.32 -1.57 -5.75
N ASP A 22 13.04 -1.60 -7.05
CA ASP A 22 12.82 -0.39 -7.87
C ASP A 22 11.44 0.24 -7.67
N GLY A 23 10.55 -0.42 -6.93
CA GLY A 23 9.20 0.04 -6.63
C GLY A 23 8.42 -0.96 -5.80
N ILE A 24 7.32 -0.51 -5.22
CA ILE A 24 6.45 -1.33 -4.36
C ILE A 24 5.06 -1.40 -4.98
N THR A 25 4.52 -2.61 -5.12
CA THR A 25 3.14 -2.83 -5.57
C THR A 25 2.24 -3.12 -4.38
N VAL A 26 1.11 -2.43 -4.30
CA VAL A 26 0.06 -2.66 -3.31
C VAL A 26 -1.29 -2.76 -3.98
N HIS A 27 -2.18 -3.59 -3.44
CA HIS A 27 -3.53 -3.78 -3.97
C HIS A 27 -4.57 -3.34 -2.95
N LEU A 28 -5.18 -2.18 -3.18
CA LEU A 28 -6.28 -1.68 -2.38
C LEU A 28 -7.59 -2.29 -2.88
N ARG A 29 -8.14 -3.23 -2.10
CA ARG A 29 -9.40 -3.90 -2.42
C ARG A 29 -10.59 -3.12 -1.87
N GLU A 30 -11.72 -3.15 -2.55
CA GLU A 30 -12.98 -2.55 -2.07
C GLU A 30 -13.37 -3.04 -0.66
N ASP A 31 -13.18 -4.33 -0.39
CA ASP A 31 -13.46 -4.95 0.91
C ASP A 31 -12.39 -4.73 1.99
N ARG A 32 -11.30 -3.99 1.69
CA ARG A 32 -10.17 -3.71 2.60
C ARG A 32 -9.64 -4.96 3.32
N ARG A 33 -9.59 -6.08 2.60
CA ARG A 33 -9.24 -7.39 3.19
C ARG A 33 -7.84 -7.42 3.80
N HIS A 34 -6.90 -6.68 3.24
CA HIS A 34 -5.48 -6.72 3.61
C HIS A 34 -4.88 -5.33 3.73
N VAL A 35 -4.83 -4.57 2.64
CA VAL A 35 -4.37 -3.16 2.60
C VAL A 35 -5.56 -2.26 2.94
N ARG A 36 -5.32 -1.24 3.76
CA ARG A 36 -6.27 -0.19 4.15
C ARG A 36 -5.89 1.14 3.52
N ASP A 37 -6.82 2.09 3.52
CA ASP A 37 -6.60 3.44 2.97
C ASP A 37 -5.42 4.13 3.65
N ASP A 38 -5.36 4.05 4.98
CA ASP A 38 -4.26 4.61 5.77
C ASP A 38 -2.91 4.02 5.35
N ASP A 39 -2.84 2.73 5.00
CA ASP A 39 -1.59 2.13 4.53
C ASP A 39 -1.14 2.75 3.21
N VAL A 40 -2.07 3.02 2.28
CA VAL A 40 -1.77 3.64 0.98
C VAL A 40 -1.22 5.04 1.18
N TRP A 41 -1.86 5.86 2.03
CA TRP A 41 -1.40 7.21 2.33
C TRP A 41 -0.05 7.20 3.03
N LEU A 42 0.12 6.33 4.03
CA LEU A 42 1.38 6.21 4.77
C LEU A 42 2.52 5.79 3.83
N MET A 43 2.28 4.82 2.94
CA MET A 43 3.27 4.40 1.95
C MET A 43 3.58 5.50 0.94
N ARG A 44 2.56 6.24 0.49
CA ARG A 44 2.74 7.38 -0.42
C ARG A 44 3.65 8.47 0.15
N ASP A 45 3.61 8.67 1.47
CA ASP A 45 4.41 9.67 2.18
C ASP A 45 5.85 9.22 2.47
N HIS A 46 6.10 7.91 2.57
CA HIS A 46 7.38 7.37 3.06
C HIS A 46 8.22 6.65 1.99
N LEU A 47 7.60 6.08 0.96
CA LEU A 47 8.34 5.40 -0.11
C LEU A 47 9.16 6.40 -0.92
N ARG A 48 10.41 6.03 -1.20
CA ARG A 48 11.33 6.80 -2.04
C ARG A 48 11.25 6.36 -3.50
N THR A 49 10.84 5.11 -3.72
CA THR A 49 10.62 4.48 -5.02
C THR A 49 9.15 4.61 -5.44
N PRO A 50 8.84 4.49 -6.74
CA PRO A 50 7.47 4.52 -7.21
C PRO A 50 6.58 3.45 -6.56
N MET A 51 5.39 3.88 -6.16
CA MET A 51 4.32 2.98 -5.73
C MET A 51 3.43 2.63 -6.92
N ASN A 52 3.23 1.34 -7.17
CA ASN A 52 2.25 0.82 -8.10
C ASN A 52 0.97 0.42 -7.33
N LEU A 53 -0.08 1.24 -7.44
CA LEU A 53 -1.36 1.00 -6.78
C LEU A 53 -2.30 0.21 -7.69
N GLU A 54 -2.51 -1.07 -7.37
CA GLU A 54 -3.56 -1.90 -7.97
C GLU A 54 -4.90 -1.65 -7.28
N MET A 55 -5.96 -1.46 -8.06
CA MET A 55 -7.30 -1.17 -7.56
C MET A 55 -8.38 -1.61 -8.55
N ALA A 56 -9.63 -1.71 -8.07
CA ALA A 56 -10.79 -1.89 -8.94
C ALA A 56 -11.08 -0.60 -9.74
N ALA A 57 -11.70 -0.73 -10.92
CA ALA A 57 -12.10 0.41 -11.75
C ALA A 57 -13.45 1.00 -11.28
N THR A 58 -13.49 1.48 -10.03
CA THR A 58 -14.67 2.12 -9.44
C THR A 58 -14.38 3.57 -9.07
N ASP A 59 -15.42 4.40 -9.04
CA ASP A 59 -15.27 5.84 -8.79
C ASP A 59 -14.60 6.10 -7.43
N GLU A 60 -14.94 5.33 -6.40
CA GLU A 60 -14.29 5.39 -5.07
C GLU A 60 -12.78 5.19 -5.18
N MET A 61 -12.35 4.13 -5.86
CA MET A 61 -10.94 3.80 -6.01
C MET A 61 -10.18 4.84 -6.84
N VAL A 62 -10.81 5.35 -7.89
CA VAL A 62 -10.25 6.44 -8.69
C VAL A 62 -10.07 7.69 -7.84
N GLN A 63 -11.02 8.05 -6.98
CA GLN A 63 -10.85 9.19 -6.07
C GLN A 63 -9.72 9.00 -5.07
N ILE A 64 -9.47 7.77 -4.59
CA ILE A 64 -8.35 7.48 -3.69
C ILE A 64 -7.00 7.63 -4.43
N ALA A 65 -6.96 7.35 -5.73
CA ALA A 65 -5.72 7.43 -6.52
C ALA A 65 -5.36 8.84 -7.04
N LEU A 66 -6.26 9.82 -6.93
CA LEU A 66 -6.09 11.20 -7.40
C LEU A 66 -5.47 12.11 -6.32
#